data_AF-A0A3C1DR01-F1
#
_entry.id   AF-A0A3C1DR01-F1
#
_cell.length_a   1.000
_cell.length_b   1.000
_cell.length_c   1.000
_cell.angle_alpha   90.00
_cell.angle_beta   90.00
_cell.angle_gamma   90.00
#
_symmetry.space_group_name_H-M   'P 1'
#
loop_
_entity.id
_entity.type
_entity.pdbx_description
1 polymer ?
#
loop_
_entity_poly.entity_id
_entity_poly.type
_entity_poly.pdbx_seq_one_letter_code
_entity_poly.pdbx_strand_id
1 'polypeptide(L)'
;MSDRPRRLRVGPFLWQVKWSQIEVLRYAPAGDACGTTHHPDLVIAIQPGRAEDYNRSILLHELLHACARAADLQAPEDTEETVVAALTGPLLQALRDNPALLEYLTGPS
;
A
#
# COMPACT_ATOMS: atom_id res chain seq x y z
N MET A 1 -4.97 -2.82 -20.18
CA MET A 1 -3.87 -2.94 -19.20
C MET A 1 -3.95 -1.73 -18.31
N SER A 2 -4.19 -1.90 -17.00
CA SER A 2 -4.16 -0.75 -16.08
C SER A 2 -2.70 -0.48 -15.74
N ASP A 3 -2.24 0.74 -15.98
CA ASP A 3 -0.87 1.14 -15.66
C ASP A 3 -0.67 1.10 -14.15
N ARG A 4 0.38 0.39 -13.72
CA ARG A 4 0.77 0.34 -12.31
C ARG A 4 1.06 1.78 -11.82
N PRO A 5 0.48 2.20 -10.68
CA PRO A 5 0.66 3.56 -10.19
C PRO A 5 2.14 3.79 -9.86
N ARG A 6 2.61 5.00 -10.15
CA ARG A 6 3.98 5.46 -9.85
C ARG A 6 4.04 6.49 -8.74
N ARG A 7 2.89 7.09 -8.42
CA ARG A 7 2.73 8.10 -7.37
C ARG A 7 1.36 7.93 -6.72
N LEU A 8 1.30 8.14 -5.41
CA LEU A 8 0.06 8.13 -4.63
C LEU A 8 0.06 9.32 -3.69
N ARG A 9 -1.09 9.99 -3.53
CA ARG A 9 -1.26 11.03 -2.51
C ARG A 9 -2.01 10.43 -1.33
N VAL A 10 -1.46 10.57 -0.14
CA VAL A 10 -2.07 10.07 1.11
C VAL A 10 -1.94 11.17 2.16
N GLY A 11 -3.08 11.77 2.53
CA GLY A 11 -3.10 12.99 3.34
C GLY A 11 -2.21 14.08 2.73
N PRO A 12 -1.27 14.67 3.50
CA PRO A 12 -0.37 15.71 2.99
C PRO A 12 0.79 15.17 2.16
N PHE A 13 0.99 13.84 2.10
CA PHE A 13 2.18 13.23 1.52
C PHE A 13 1.98 12.81 0.05
N LEU A 14 3.02 12.98 -0.76
CA LEU A 14 3.10 12.45 -2.13
C LEU A 14 4.14 11.33 -2.17
N TRP A 15 3.67 10.10 -2.18
CA TRP A 15 4.48 8.88 -2.19
C TRP A 15 4.95 8.52 -3.58
N GLN A 16 6.18 8.04 -3.70
CA GLN A 16 6.70 7.41 -4.91
C GLN A 16 6.49 5.90 -4.84
N VAL A 17 5.87 5.32 -5.87
CA VAL A 17 5.70 3.86 -5.96
C VAL A 17 6.78 3.28 -6.87
N LYS A 18 7.61 2.41 -6.32
CA LYS A 18 8.74 1.75 -6.99
C LYS A 18 8.45 0.27 -7.18
N TRP A 19 8.35 -0.16 -8.42
CA TRP A 19 8.15 -1.57 -8.78
C TRP A 19 9.51 -2.23 -9.02
N SER A 20 10.27 -2.48 -7.94
CA SER A 20 11.65 -2.96 -8.01
C SER A 20 12.02 -3.76 -6.77
N GLN A 21 12.50 -4.99 -6.95
CA GLN A 21 13.04 -5.80 -5.86
C GLN A 21 14.25 -5.13 -5.19
N ILE A 22 15.08 -4.42 -5.97
CA ILE A 22 16.26 -3.71 -5.45
C ILE A 22 15.82 -2.62 -4.47
N GLU A 23 14.75 -1.89 -4.78
CA GLU A 23 14.21 -0.87 -3.87
C GLU A 23 13.57 -1.51 -2.63
N VAL A 24 12.89 -2.65 -2.76
CA VAL A 24 12.38 -3.38 -1.57
C VAL A 24 13.53 -3.77 -0.64
N LEU A 25 14.57 -4.42 -1.18
CA LEU A 25 15.73 -4.84 -0.39
C LEU A 25 16.52 -3.66 0.20
N ARG A 26 16.45 -2.48 -0.44
CA ARG A 26 17.07 -1.26 0.07
C ARG A 26 16.44 -0.78 1.37
N TYR A 27 15.12 -0.87 1.51
CA TYR A 27 14.39 -0.40 2.70
C TYR A 27 14.02 -1.53 3.67
N ALA A 28 13.98 -2.79 3.20
CA ALA A 28 13.72 -3.99 3.99
C ALA A 28 14.82 -5.06 3.71
N PRO A 29 16.04 -4.88 4.24
CA PRO A 29 17.21 -5.71 3.90
C PRO A 29 17.16 -7.14 4.45
N ALA A 30 16.24 -7.46 5.37
CA ALA A 30 16.09 -8.80 5.93
C ALA A 30 15.62 -9.86 4.89
N GLY A 31 15.11 -9.42 3.72
CA GLY A 31 15.07 -10.23 2.50
C GLY A 31 13.82 -11.07 2.27
N ASP A 32 12.83 -11.03 3.15
CA ASP A 32 11.57 -11.75 3.05
C ASP A 32 10.38 -10.88 2.61
N ALA A 33 10.52 -9.56 2.66
CA ALA A 33 9.46 -8.63 2.31
C ALA A 33 9.14 -8.63 0.80
N CYS A 34 7.86 -8.74 0.45
CA CYS A 34 7.36 -8.59 -0.92
C CYS A 34 7.00 -7.13 -1.27
N GLY A 35 6.93 -6.27 -0.26
CA GLY A 35 6.68 -4.83 -0.34
C GLY A 35 7.24 -4.14 0.90
N THR A 36 7.34 -2.82 0.86
CA THR A 36 7.72 -2.03 2.04
C THR A 36 7.32 -0.56 1.86
N THR A 37 6.98 0.08 2.98
CA THR A 37 6.68 1.50 3.09
C THR A 37 7.77 2.19 3.91
N HIS A 38 8.57 3.03 3.26
CA HIS A 38 9.63 3.78 3.91
C HIS A 38 9.19 5.24 4.13
N HIS A 39 8.74 5.54 5.35
CA HIS A 39 8.19 6.86 5.69
C HIS A 39 9.17 8.03 5.52
N PRO A 40 10.46 7.94 5.91
CA PRO A 40 11.39 9.07 5.77
C PRO A 40 11.55 9.56 4.33
N ASP A 41 11.60 8.64 3.36
CA ASP A 41 11.80 8.96 1.94
C ASP A 41 10.49 9.08 1.14
N LEU A 42 9.34 8.83 1.78
CA LEU A 42 8.03 8.75 1.14
C LEU A 42 8.02 7.78 -0.06
N VAL A 43 8.54 6.57 0.15
CA VAL A 43 8.62 5.52 -0.87
C VAL A 43 7.76 4.32 -0.47
N ILE A 44 6.99 3.82 -1.42
CA ILE A 44 6.38 2.49 -1.39
C ILE A 44 7.12 1.64 -2.43
N ALA A 45 7.81 0.59 -2.01
CA ALA A 45 8.49 -0.33 -2.90
C ALA A 45 7.74 -1.67 -2.95
N ILE A 46 7.62 -2.25 -4.14
CA ILE A 46 6.93 -3.52 -4.37
C ILE A 46 7.79 -4.39 -5.26
N GLN A 47 7.96 -5.65 -4.87
CA GLN A 47 8.69 -6.63 -5.67
C GLN A 47 7.84 -7.04 -6.87
N PRO A 48 8.28 -6.76 -8.12
CA PRO A 48 7.57 -7.22 -9.30
C PRO A 48 7.84 -8.72 -9.54
N GLY A 49 6.97 -9.37 -10.32
CA GLY A 49 7.16 -10.77 -10.76
C GLY A 49 6.19 -11.77 -10.15
N ARG A 50 5.28 -11.32 -9.28
CA ARG A 50 4.13 -12.10 -8.81
C ARG A 50 2.89 -11.85 -9.66
N ALA A 51 1.87 -12.69 -9.50
CA ALA A 51 0.56 -12.51 -10.13
C ALA A 51 -0.01 -11.12 -9.79
N GLU A 52 -0.71 -10.51 -10.74
CA GLU A 52 -1.13 -9.10 -10.59
C GLU A 52 -2.09 -8.88 -9.43
N ASP A 53 -2.95 -9.86 -9.11
CA ASP A 53 -3.81 -9.78 -7.93
C ASP A 53 -3.02 -9.76 -6.62
N TYR A 54 -1.91 -10.49 -6.56
CA TYR A 54 -1.01 -10.46 -5.42
C TYR A 54 -0.29 -9.10 -5.33
N ASN A 55 0.16 -8.54 -6.46
CA ASN A 55 0.75 -7.20 -6.52
C ASN A 55 -0.24 -6.12 -6.04
N ARG A 56 -1.52 -6.24 -6.38
CA ARG A 56 -2.58 -5.35 -5.88
C ARG A 56 -2.77 -5.46 -4.37
N SER A 57 -2.72 -6.69 -3.83
CA SER A 57 -2.78 -6.95 -2.39
C SER A 57 -1.60 -6.30 -1.67
N ILE A 58 -0.37 -6.49 -2.15
CA ILE A 58 0.82 -5.86 -1.56
C ILE A 58 0.70 -4.34 -1.63
N LEU A 59 0.32 -3.78 -2.78
CA LEU A 59 0.18 -2.34 -2.92
C LEU A 59 -0.83 -1.77 -1.91
N LEU A 60 -1.97 -2.44 -1.70
CA LEU A 60 -2.94 -2.01 -0.71
C LEU A 60 -2.38 -2.10 0.71
N HIS A 61 -1.68 -3.18 1.04
CA HIS A 61 -1.02 -3.34 2.34
C HIS A 61 -0.09 -2.17 2.65
N GLU A 62 0.83 -1.85 1.73
CA GLU A 62 1.73 -0.71 1.87
C GLU A 62 1.00 0.65 1.89
N LEU A 63 -0.07 0.79 1.11
CA LEU A 63 -0.90 1.99 1.14
C LEU A 63 -1.56 2.18 2.51
N LEU A 64 -1.95 1.12 3.20
CA LEU A 64 -2.54 1.20 4.54
C LEU A 64 -1.51 1.66 5.57
N HIS A 65 -0.25 1.23 5.51
CA HIS A 65 0.85 1.81 6.31
C HIS A 65 1.03 3.31 6.02
N ALA A 66 0.99 3.71 4.75
CA ALA A 66 1.05 5.12 4.39
C ALA A 66 -0.15 5.92 4.96
N CYS A 67 -1.34 5.33 5.03
CA CYS A 67 -2.52 5.92 5.67
C CYS A 67 -2.36 6.02 7.19
N ALA A 68 -1.86 4.98 7.86
CA ALA A 68 -1.56 5.00 9.29
C ALA A 68 -0.59 6.14 9.63
N ARG A 69 0.47 6.31 8.82
CA ARG A 69 1.40 7.42 8.93
C ARG A 69 0.75 8.78 8.77
N ALA A 70 -0.15 8.93 7.77
CA ALA A 70 -0.86 10.19 7.52
C ALA A 70 -1.87 10.54 8.61
N ALA A 71 -2.42 9.53 9.28
CA ALA A 71 -3.29 9.67 10.44
C ALA A 71 -2.53 9.93 11.75
N ASP A 72 -1.18 9.93 11.71
CA ASP A 72 -0.31 10.01 12.88
C ASP A 72 -0.64 8.94 13.95
N LEU A 73 -0.99 7.73 13.48
CA LEU A 73 -1.37 6.62 14.35
C LEU A 73 -0.24 6.26 15.30
N GLN A 74 -0.49 6.38 16.61
CA GLN A 74 0.45 5.98 17.66
C GLN A 74 0.13 4.55 18.11
N ALA A 75 0.54 3.56 17.32
CA ALA A 75 0.40 2.14 17.64
C ALA A 75 1.77 1.44 17.64
N PRO A 76 1.97 0.39 18.45
CA PRO A 76 3.14 -0.48 18.30
C PRO A 76 3.18 -1.11 16.90
N GLU A 77 4.38 -1.27 16.34
CA GLU A 77 4.61 -1.80 14.98
C GLU A 77 3.86 -3.12 14.73
N ASP A 78 3.99 -4.09 15.65
CA ASP A 78 3.30 -5.38 15.55
C ASP A 78 1.76 -5.24 15.50
N THR A 79 1.22 -4.23 16.20
CA THR A 79 -0.22 -3.96 16.21
C THR A 79 -0.67 -3.32 14.91
N GLU A 80 0.09 -2.35 14.39
CA GLU A 80 -0.16 -1.76 13.08
C GLU A 80 -0.13 -2.83 11.99
N GLU A 81 0.92 -3.63 11.94
CA GLU A 81 1.09 -4.74 10.99
C GLU A 81 -0.09 -5.71 11.05
N THR A 82 -0.48 -6.12 12.27
CA THR A 82 -1.63 -7.02 12.47
C THR A 82 -2.93 -6.44 11.87
N VAL A 83 -3.19 -5.16 12.11
CA VAL A 83 -4.39 -4.48 11.59
C VAL A 83 -4.32 -4.33 10.07
N VAL A 84 -3.19 -3.89 9.54
CA VAL A 84 -2.98 -3.71 8.10
C VAL A 84 -3.13 -5.04 7.36
N ALA A 85 -2.49 -6.11 7.83
CA ALA A 85 -2.61 -7.45 7.27
C ALA A 85 -4.07 -7.95 7.32
N ALA A 86 -4.76 -7.79 8.44
CA ALA A 86 -6.15 -8.23 8.60
C ALA A 86 -7.13 -7.49 7.67
N LEU A 87 -6.89 -6.20 7.39
CA LEU A 87 -7.76 -5.39 6.53
C LEU A 87 -7.46 -5.54 5.05
N THR A 88 -6.22 -5.86 4.66
CA THR A 88 -5.77 -5.87 3.26
C THR A 88 -6.69 -6.69 2.35
N GLY A 89 -6.93 -7.97 2.69
CA GLY A 89 -7.75 -8.86 1.87
C GLY A 89 -9.22 -8.43 1.77
N PRO A 90 -9.94 -8.32 2.90
CA PRO A 90 -11.34 -7.93 2.92
C PRO A 90 -11.60 -6.56 2.28
N LEU A 91 -10.74 -5.57 2.51
CA LEU A 91 -10.90 -4.23 1.92
C LEU A 91 -10.69 -4.27 0.40
N LEU A 92 -9.65 -4.97 -0.09
CA LEU A 92 -9.43 -5.10 -1.54
C LEU A 92 -10.62 -5.77 -2.22
N GLN A 93 -11.16 -6.83 -1.59
CA GLN A 93 -12.34 -7.52 -2.10
C GLN A 93 -13.56 -6.61 -2.10
N ALA A 94 -13.84 -5.92 -1.00
CA ALA A 94 -14.98 -5.01 -0.91
C ALA A 94 -14.93 -3.91 -2.00
N LEU A 95 -13.76 -3.31 -2.23
CA LEU A 95 -13.59 -2.28 -3.27
C LEU A 95 -13.73 -2.85 -4.69
N ARG A 96 -13.28 -4.08 -4.92
CA ARG A 96 -13.37 -4.77 -6.22
C ARG A 96 -14.81 -5.15 -6.55
N ASP A 97 -15.50 -5.75 -5.59
CA ASP A 97 -16.83 -6.33 -5.77
C ASP A 97 -17.93 -5.25 -5.74
N ASN A 98 -17.62 -4.05 -5.24
CA ASN A 98 -18.57 -2.94 -5.09
C ASN A 98 -18.05 -1.64 -5.74
N PRO A 99 -17.85 -1.58 -7.07
CA PRO A 99 -17.33 -0.39 -7.75
C PRO A 99 -18.20 0.86 -7.57
N ALA A 100 -19.52 0.69 -7.45
CA ALA A 100 -20.45 1.80 -7.16
C ALA A 100 -20.21 2.44 -5.78
N LEU A 101 -19.75 1.67 -4.79
CA LEU A 101 -19.34 2.21 -3.50
C LEU A 101 -18.12 3.12 -3.64
N LEU A 102 -17.10 2.67 -4.39
CA LEU A 102 -15.90 3.48 -4.63
C LEU A 102 -16.22 4.77 -5.38
N GLU A 103 -17.06 4.69 -6.41
CA GLU A 103 -17.55 5.86 -7.14
C GLU A 103 -18.29 6.83 -6.20
N TYR A 104 -19.21 6.32 -5.38
CA TYR A 104 -19.94 7.12 -4.40
C TYR A 104 -19.01 7.82 -3.38
N LEU A 105 -18.00 7.10 -2.87
CA LEU A 105 -17.08 7.63 -1.85
C LEU A 105 -16.07 8.64 -2.40
N THR A 106 -15.76 8.59 -3.69
CA THR A 106 -14.71 9.42 -4.33
C THR A 106 -15.26 10.43 -5.34
N GLY A 107 -16.56 10.40 -5.59
CA GLY A 107 -17.25 11.34 -6.48
C GLY A 107 -17.10 12.79 -6.00
N PRO A 108 -17.18 13.76 -6.93
CA PRO A 108 -17.17 15.17 -6.56
C PRO A 108 -18.34 15.47 -5.62
N SER A 109 -18.04 16.14 -4.50
CA SER A 109 -19.06 16.73 -3.60
C SER A 109 -19.75 17.92 -4.25
#